data_AF-A0A8J2MDI0-F1
#
_entry.id   AF-A0A8J2MDI0-F1
#
_cell.length_a   1.000
_cell.length_b   1.000
_cell.length_c   1.000
_cell.angle_alpha   90.00
_cell.angle_beta   90.00
_cell.angle_gamma   90.00
#
_symmetry.space_group_name_H-M   'P 1'
#
loop_
_entity.id
_entity.type
_entity.pdbx_description
1 polymer ?
#
loop_
_entity_poly.entity_id
_entity_poly.type
_entity_poly.pdbx_seq_one_letter_code
_entity_poly.pdbx_strand_id
1 'polypeptide(L)'
;MDTSGPQSVSLDIELDSDVCPAPAVISSQSSEKESISLFSFNSPPPCAWDLIPEIPENISVIGLPMRGLQEIELCLNPPSRGSMLNWEYVAAEFGFSNSKIMYLRTSANPTANVLREIAHRPLKNLLNVLAKINRVDALLSLQPYLESAVRTGDNAEILNSDSGAFVNVEKNDILTYSASSSGFVRPKASNADIVASKQKFILVTHHEFITSVALRKNYKWFLKNLRKQAEQVNMLAFDIDDYLETSCQFEGLHALFADASNIVCVFTDEYMEMLKSNGNEQAVTVKQYLHKLMNGEFIDQGSNQRFCAVVFQGTGRDVLPLGWAKSTLVYEFPANHLRLFRKLFATDGM
;
A
#
# COMPACT_ATOMS: atom_id res chain seq x y z
N MET A 1 47.44 -9.43 -1.16
CA MET A 1 46.64 -10.52 -0.56
C MET A 1 45.20 -10.12 -0.78
N ASP A 2 44.64 -10.51 -1.93
CA ASP A 2 43.24 -10.26 -2.28
C ASP A 2 42.45 -11.51 -1.95
N THR A 3 41.58 -11.43 -0.94
CA THR A 3 40.64 -12.50 -0.58
C THR A 3 39.22 -11.95 -0.62
N SER A 4 38.72 -11.61 -1.81
CA SER A 4 37.28 -11.55 -2.07
C SER A 4 36.88 -12.84 -2.79
N GLY A 5 36.62 -13.89 -2.01
CA GLY A 5 35.99 -15.09 -2.55
C GLY A 5 34.59 -14.77 -3.10
N PRO A 6 34.12 -15.46 -4.15
CA PRO A 6 32.76 -15.27 -4.64
C PRO A 6 31.77 -15.63 -3.53
N GLN A 7 30.90 -14.70 -3.12
CA GLN A 7 29.77 -15.00 -2.24
C GLN A 7 28.94 -16.10 -2.92
N SER A 8 28.84 -17.26 -2.26
CA SER A 8 28.13 -18.43 -2.76
C SER A 8 26.62 -18.19 -2.68
N VAL A 9 26.04 -17.63 -3.74
CA VAL A 9 24.58 -17.55 -3.91
C VAL A 9 24.07 -18.94 -4.21
N SER A 10 23.57 -19.64 -3.19
CA SER A 10 22.98 -20.98 -3.28
C SER A 10 21.48 -20.90 -3.01
N LEU A 11 20.70 -21.57 -3.85
CA LEU A 11 19.26 -21.73 -3.69
C LEU A 11 18.99 -23.10 -3.06
N ASP A 12 18.22 -23.14 -1.97
CA ASP A 12 17.85 -24.39 -1.33
C ASP A 12 16.70 -25.02 -2.13
N ILE A 13 16.94 -26.19 -2.72
CA ILE A 13 15.94 -26.92 -3.50
C ILE A 13 15.05 -27.71 -2.54
N GLU A 14 13.75 -27.43 -2.53
CA GLU A 14 12.76 -28.22 -1.81
C GLU A 14 12.18 -29.27 -2.79
N LEU A 15 12.46 -30.55 -2.54
CA LEU A 15 11.97 -31.66 -3.36
C LEU A 15 10.59 -32.08 -2.86
N ASP A 16 9.51 -31.65 -3.53
CA ASP A 16 8.16 -32.13 -3.26
C ASP A 16 8.03 -33.59 -3.76
N SER A 17 7.70 -34.49 -2.84
CA SER A 17 7.43 -35.91 -3.10
C SER A 17 5.92 -36.15 -3.29
N ASP A 18 5.28 -35.44 -4.22
CA ASP A 18 3.86 -35.66 -4.49
C ASP A 18 3.61 -35.82 -6.00
N VAL A 19 3.15 -37.03 -6.35
CA VAL A 19 2.71 -37.43 -7.67
C VAL A 19 1.48 -36.61 -8.05
N CYS A 20 1.58 -35.78 -9.09
CA CYS A 20 0.41 -35.14 -9.69
C CYS A 20 -0.45 -36.20 -10.41
N PRO A 21 -1.76 -36.30 -10.16
CA PRO A 21 -2.65 -36.91 -11.12
C PRO A 21 -2.88 -35.95 -12.30
N ALA A 22 -2.96 -36.52 -13.50
CA ALA A 22 -3.19 -35.81 -14.77
C ALA A 22 -4.46 -34.93 -14.75
N PRO A 23 -4.51 -33.83 -15.54
CA PRO A 23 -5.65 -32.93 -15.56
C PRO A 23 -6.89 -33.62 -16.13
N ALA A 24 -7.99 -33.52 -15.39
CA ALA A 24 -9.31 -33.94 -15.84
C ALA A 24 -9.77 -33.08 -17.01
N VAL A 25 -10.24 -33.74 -18.06
CA VAL A 25 -10.90 -33.17 -19.23
C VAL A 25 -12.14 -32.38 -18.76
N ILE A 26 -12.16 -31.08 -19.00
CA ILE A 26 -13.33 -30.22 -18.76
C ILE A 26 -14.36 -30.53 -19.85
N SER A 27 -15.48 -31.12 -19.45
CA SER A 27 -16.65 -31.24 -20.31
C SER A 27 -17.31 -29.87 -20.45
N SER A 28 -17.62 -29.52 -21.69
CA SER A 28 -18.33 -28.31 -22.06
C SER A 28 -19.75 -28.33 -21.49
N GLN A 29 -20.05 -27.46 -20.52
CA GLN A 29 -21.41 -27.04 -20.24
C GLN A 29 -21.54 -25.54 -20.46
N SER A 30 -22.55 -25.23 -21.26
CA SER A 30 -22.96 -23.91 -21.73
C SER A 30 -23.30 -22.98 -20.57
N SER A 31 -22.44 -21.99 -20.35
CA SER A 31 -22.79 -20.76 -19.65
C SER A 31 -23.10 -19.70 -20.71
N GLU A 32 -24.31 -19.16 -20.63
CA GLU A 32 -24.80 -18.06 -21.45
C GLU A 32 -23.80 -16.91 -21.37
N LYS A 33 -23.13 -16.65 -22.49
CA LYS A 33 -22.31 -15.45 -22.67
C LYS A 33 -23.24 -14.26 -22.67
N GLU A 34 -23.33 -13.56 -21.55
CA GLU A 34 -23.58 -12.12 -21.59
C GLU A 34 -22.40 -11.51 -22.35
N SER A 35 -22.62 -11.28 -23.64
CA SER A 35 -21.70 -10.56 -24.50
C SER A 35 -21.52 -9.15 -23.93
N ILE A 36 -20.45 -8.93 -23.18
CA ILE A 36 -20.02 -7.60 -22.77
C ILE A 36 -19.72 -6.85 -24.07
N SER A 37 -20.66 -6.02 -24.49
CA SER A 37 -20.55 -5.25 -25.72
C SER A 37 -19.32 -4.34 -25.62
N LEU A 38 -18.33 -4.57 -26.49
CA LEU A 38 -17.11 -3.78 -26.64
C LEU A 38 -17.37 -2.28 -26.90
N PHE A 39 -18.63 -1.88 -27.08
CA PHE A 39 -19.04 -0.50 -27.31
C PHE A 39 -19.34 0.30 -26.03
N SER A 40 -19.29 -0.31 -24.83
CA SER A 40 -19.47 0.41 -23.54
C SER A 40 -18.27 1.32 -23.17
N PHE A 41 -17.14 1.20 -23.87
CA PHE A 41 -15.93 2.01 -23.64
C PHE A 41 -16.04 3.47 -24.13
N ASN A 42 -17.15 3.85 -24.78
CA ASN A 42 -17.34 5.18 -25.35
C ASN A 42 -18.09 6.17 -24.45
N SER A 43 -18.32 5.82 -23.18
CA SER A 43 -18.81 6.82 -22.22
C SER A 43 -17.73 7.89 -22.07
N PRO A 44 -18.00 9.17 -22.39
CA PRO A 44 -17.04 10.23 -22.14
C PRO A 44 -16.69 10.23 -20.64
N PRO A 45 -15.44 10.56 -20.26
CA PRO A 45 -15.08 10.63 -18.85
C PRO A 45 -16.06 11.55 -18.12
N PRO A 46 -16.49 11.18 -16.90
CA PRO A 46 -17.46 11.97 -16.15
C PRO A 46 -16.96 13.39 -15.98
N CYS A 47 -17.85 14.37 -16.11
CA CYS A 47 -17.49 15.76 -15.85
C CYS A 47 -17.16 15.90 -14.36
N ALA A 48 -16.10 16.66 -14.02
CA ALA A 48 -15.70 16.83 -12.63
C ALA A 48 -16.81 17.43 -11.76
N TRP A 49 -17.69 18.25 -12.34
CA TRP A 49 -18.86 18.81 -11.64
C TRP A 49 -19.94 17.77 -11.35
N ASP A 50 -20.07 16.72 -12.15
CA ASP A 50 -21.06 15.65 -11.95
C ASP A 50 -20.67 14.72 -10.79
N LEU A 51 -19.41 14.79 -10.35
CA LEU A 51 -18.86 13.97 -9.27
C LEU A 51 -18.97 14.64 -7.89
N ILE A 52 -19.49 15.87 -7.81
CA ILE A 52 -19.68 16.56 -6.54
C ILE A 52 -21.03 16.12 -5.95
N PRO A 53 -21.06 15.36 -4.85
CA PRO A 53 -22.32 15.03 -4.20
C PRO A 53 -22.93 16.25 -3.51
N GLU A 54 -24.23 16.21 -3.26
CA GLU A 54 -24.90 17.20 -2.41
C GLU A 54 -24.47 17.00 -0.95
N ILE A 55 -23.54 17.83 -0.48
CA ILE A 55 -23.04 17.83 0.89
C ILE A 55 -23.59 19.04 1.63
N PRO A 56 -24.11 18.89 2.86
CA PRO A 56 -24.54 20.01 3.68
C PRO A 56 -23.34 20.91 4.06
N GLU A 57 -23.57 22.23 4.09
CA GLU A 57 -22.49 23.23 4.26
C GLU A 57 -21.87 23.26 5.67
N ASN A 58 -22.46 22.50 6.61
CA ASN A 58 -21.97 22.33 7.97
C ASN A 58 -20.77 21.37 8.08
N ILE A 59 -20.50 20.54 7.07
CA ILE A 59 -19.35 19.64 7.06
C ILE A 59 -18.12 20.43 6.61
N SER A 60 -17.17 20.58 7.53
CA SER A 60 -15.86 21.20 7.26
C SER A 60 -14.86 20.19 6.72
N VAL A 61 -13.75 20.67 6.15
CA VAL A 61 -12.69 19.80 5.60
C VAL A 61 -12.14 18.83 6.65
N ILE A 62 -12.05 19.23 7.92
CA ILE A 62 -11.64 18.34 9.03
C ILE A 62 -12.67 17.24 9.33
N GLY A 63 -13.92 17.39 8.90
CA GLY A 63 -14.96 16.37 9.03
C GLY A 63 -14.78 15.20 8.06
N LEU A 64 -13.85 15.30 7.10
CA LEU A 64 -13.49 14.18 6.24
C LEU A 64 -12.68 13.15 7.06
N PRO A 65 -12.99 11.84 6.97
CA PRO A 65 -12.18 10.83 7.64
C PRO A 65 -10.72 10.91 7.16
N MET A 66 -9.78 10.60 8.07
CA MET A 66 -8.33 10.71 7.82
C MET A 66 -7.88 10.06 6.52
N ARG A 67 -8.48 8.92 6.15
CA ARG A 67 -8.21 8.21 4.89
C ARG A 67 -8.58 9.04 3.65
N GLY A 68 -9.67 9.79 3.69
CA GLY A 68 -10.04 10.70 2.61
C GLY A 68 -9.03 11.84 2.46
N LEU A 69 -8.50 12.38 3.57
CA LEU A 69 -7.47 13.41 3.53
C LEU A 69 -6.17 12.87 2.90
N GLN A 70 -5.79 11.63 3.24
CA GLN A 70 -4.62 10.96 2.67
C GLN A 70 -4.76 10.70 1.16
N GLU A 71 -5.95 10.35 0.67
CA GLU A 71 -6.17 10.20 -0.77
C GLU A 71 -6.04 11.54 -1.51
N ILE A 72 -6.45 12.65 -0.90
CA ILE A 72 -6.22 14.00 -1.45
C ILE A 72 -4.72 14.31 -1.49
N GLU A 73 -3.99 14.00 -0.41
CA GLU A 73 -2.54 14.16 -0.37
C GLU A 73 -1.84 13.37 -1.46
N LEU A 74 -2.20 12.10 -1.64
CA LEU A 74 -1.66 11.24 -2.69
C LEU A 74 -1.93 11.80 -4.09
N CYS A 75 -3.14 12.31 -4.32
CA CYS A 75 -3.53 12.86 -5.60
C CYS A 75 -2.82 14.20 -5.89
N LEU A 76 -2.71 15.09 -4.90
CA LEU A 76 -2.29 16.47 -5.12
C LEU A 76 -0.80 16.74 -4.86
N ASN A 77 -0.08 15.89 -4.12
CA ASN A 77 1.36 16.08 -3.86
C ASN A 77 2.27 15.96 -5.10
N PRO A 78 1.97 15.12 -6.11
CA PRO A 78 2.77 15.08 -7.33
C PRO A 78 2.91 16.46 -7.99
N PRO A 79 4.07 16.79 -8.57
CA PRO A 79 4.27 18.07 -9.25
C PRO A 79 3.32 18.18 -10.46
N SER A 80 2.88 19.40 -10.76
CA SER A 80 2.01 19.64 -11.91
C SER A 80 2.70 19.22 -13.21
N ARG A 81 2.01 18.42 -14.03
CA ARG A 81 2.50 17.96 -15.33
C ARG A 81 1.43 18.17 -16.39
N GLY A 82 1.71 19.04 -17.35
CA GLY A 82 0.76 19.38 -18.42
C GLY A 82 -0.56 19.93 -17.86
N SER A 83 -1.67 19.23 -18.11
CA SER A 83 -3.00 19.60 -17.62
C SER A 83 -3.31 19.10 -16.21
N MET A 84 -2.42 18.32 -15.57
CA MET A 84 -2.62 17.82 -14.21
C MET A 84 -2.20 18.87 -13.18
N LEU A 85 -3.19 19.56 -12.60
CA LEU A 85 -3.01 20.60 -11.60
C LEU A 85 -2.84 19.99 -10.20
N ASN A 86 -1.96 20.55 -9.39
CA ASN A 86 -1.57 19.99 -8.08
C ASN A 86 -2.01 20.89 -6.91
N TRP A 87 -1.50 20.60 -5.71
CA TRP A 87 -1.79 21.34 -4.48
C TRP A 87 -1.54 22.85 -4.57
N GLU A 88 -0.64 23.32 -5.45
CA GLU A 88 -0.33 24.75 -5.62
C GLU A 88 -1.55 25.52 -6.15
N TYR A 89 -2.28 24.91 -7.09
CA TYR A 89 -3.48 25.49 -7.66
C TYR A 89 -4.63 25.48 -6.66
N VAL A 90 -4.73 24.42 -5.84
CA VAL A 90 -5.69 24.40 -4.72
C VAL A 90 -5.37 25.52 -3.73
N ALA A 91 -4.11 25.67 -3.33
CA ALA A 91 -3.69 26.74 -2.43
C ALA A 91 -3.95 28.14 -3.00
N ALA A 92 -3.69 28.35 -4.30
CA ALA A 92 -3.95 29.61 -4.98
C ALA A 92 -5.46 29.95 -5.01
N GLU A 93 -6.33 28.97 -5.27
CA GLU A 93 -7.78 29.13 -5.23
C GLU A 93 -8.31 29.46 -3.83
N PHE A 94 -7.63 28.99 -2.77
CA PHE A 94 -7.91 29.37 -1.39
C PHE A 94 -7.27 30.70 -0.95
N GLY A 95 -6.58 31.41 -1.85
CA GLY A 95 -6.02 32.74 -1.63
C GLY A 95 -4.64 32.77 -0.98
N PHE A 96 -3.86 31.69 -1.08
CA PHE A 96 -2.50 31.66 -0.55
C PHE A 96 -1.60 32.57 -1.39
N SER A 97 -0.73 33.35 -0.72
CA SER A 97 0.24 34.20 -1.43
C SER A 97 1.28 33.35 -2.15
N ASN A 98 1.82 33.88 -3.25
CA ASN A 98 2.91 33.22 -3.99
C ASN A 98 4.13 32.94 -3.11
N SER A 99 4.46 33.84 -2.18
CA SER A 99 5.54 33.63 -1.20
C SER A 99 5.30 32.41 -0.30
N LYS A 100 4.03 32.19 0.09
CA LYS A 100 3.63 31.07 0.94
C LYS A 100 3.63 29.76 0.18
N ILE A 101 3.13 29.76 -1.05
CA ILE A 101 3.21 28.58 -1.95
C ILE A 101 4.68 28.20 -2.17
N MET A 102 5.55 29.17 -2.43
CA MET A 102 7.00 28.93 -2.55
C MET A 102 7.62 28.32 -1.28
N TYR A 103 7.20 28.77 -0.09
CA TYR A 103 7.64 28.18 1.17
C TYR A 103 7.15 26.74 1.34
N LEU A 104 5.90 26.45 0.99
CA LEU A 104 5.34 25.10 1.11
C LEU A 104 6.04 24.06 0.23
N ARG A 105 6.68 24.47 -0.88
CA ARG A 105 7.50 23.58 -1.72
C ARG A 105 8.67 22.93 -0.97
N THR A 106 9.14 23.52 0.12
CA THR A 106 10.23 22.94 0.93
C THR A 106 9.72 21.92 1.96
N SER A 107 8.41 21.72 2.06
CA SER A 107 7.81 20.76 3.00
C SER A 107 7.79 19.36 2.42
N ALA A 108 7.93 18.35 3.29
CA ALA A 108 7.80 16.94 2.92
C ALA A 108 6.39 16.57 2.44
N ASN A 109 5.35 17.27 2.92
CA ASN A 109 3.96 17.06 2.50
C ASN A 109 3.24 18.42 2.41
N PRO A 110 3.33 19.10 1.24
CA PRO A 110 2.72 20.41 1.07
C PRO A 110 1.19 20.35 1.11
N THR A 111 0.56 19.29 0.58
CA THR A 111 -0.89 19.15 0.59
C THR A 111 -1.46 19.07 2.00
N ALA A 112 -0.84 18.29 2.90
CA ALA A 112 -1.27 18.21 4.30
C ALA A 112 -1.27 19.58 4.99
N ASN A 113 -0.27 20.43 4.70
CA ASN A 113 -0.20 21.78 5.27
C ASN A 113 -1.28 22.71 4.70
N VAL A 114 -1.58 22.60 3.39
CA VAL A 114 -2.70 23.32 2.77
C VAL A 114 -4.02 22.89 3.41
N LEU A 115 -4.26 21.58 3.52
CA LEU A 115 -5.46 21.01 4.14
C LEU A 115 -5.64 21.45 5.59
N ARG A 116 -4.56 21.48 6.38
CA ARG A 116 -4.59 21.95 7.78
C ARG A 116 -5.03 23.40 7.89
N GLU A 117 -4.61 24.25 6.96
CA GLU A 117 -4.98 25.67 6.97
C GLU A 117 -6.42 25.92 6.51
N ILE A 118 -6.93 25.12 5.58
CA ILE A 118 -8.33 25.21 5.13
C ILE A 118 -9.27 24.31 5.94
N ALA A 119 -8.79 23.66 7.00
CA ALA A 119 -9.50 22.64 7.77
C ALA A 119 -10.89 23.09 8.28
N HIS A 120 -11.02 24.38 8.61
CA HIS A 120 -12.25 25.01 9.11
C HIS A 120 -13.24 25.41 8.01
N ARG A 121 -12.82 25.40 6.74
CA ARG A 121 -13.69 25.78 5.63
C ARG A 121 -14.64 24.64 5.27
N PRO A 122 -15.80 24.95 4.66
CA PRO A 122 -16.73 23.92 4.18
C PRO A 122 -16.06 22.96 3.20
N LEU A 123 -16.28 21.66 3.37
CA LEU A 123 -15.77 20.60 2.49
C LEU A 123 -16.21 20.81 1.04
N LYS A 124 -17.44 21.30 0.84
CA LYS A 124 -17.99 21.69 -0.46
C LYS A 124 -17.09 22.66 -1.23
N ASN A 125 -16.42 23.58 -0.53
CA ASN A 125 -15.49 24.52 -1.17
C ASN A 125 -14.26 23.80 -1.72
N LEU A 126 -13.73 22.81 -0.99
CA LEU A 126 -12.62 21.99 -1.45
C LEU A 126 -13.02 21.15 -2.67
N LEU A 127 -14.20 20.53 -2.66
CA LEU A 127 -14.72 19.76 -3.80
C LEU A 127 -14.95 20.64 -5.04
N ASN A 128 -15.50 21.84 -4.85
CA ASN A 128 -15.65 22.81 -5.94
C ASN A 128 -14.31 23.23 -6.54
N VAL A 129 -13.29 23.44 -5.70
CA VAL A 129 -11.94 23.75 -6.18
C VAL A 129 -11.37 22.55 -6.96
N LEU A 130 -11.48 21.32 -6.44
CA LEU A 130 -11.05 20.11 -7.14
C LEU A 130 -11.74 19.93 -8.51
N ALA A 131 -13.03 20.21 -8.59
CA ALA A 131 -13.78 20.18 -9.85
C ALA A 131 -13.35 21.30 -10.80
N LYS A 132 -13.12 22.51 -10.29
CA LYS A 132 -12.62 23.65 -11.07
C LYS A 132 -11.24 23.38 -11.67
N ILE A 133 -10.35 22.71 -10.92
CA ILE A 133 -9.02 22.30 -11.43
C ILE A 133 -9.06 20.96 -12.20
N ASN A 134 -10.26 20.44 -12.48
CA ASN A 134 -10.53 19.22 -13.24
C ASN A 134 -9.79 17.98 -12.72
N ARG A 135 -9.65 17.85 -11.39
CA ARG A 135 -9.06 16.68 -10.72
C ARG A 135 -10.11 15.60 -10.47
N VAL A 136 -10.61 15.05 -11.58
CA VAL A 136 -11.58 13.94 -11.64
C VAL A 136 -11.10 12.73 -10.85
N ASP A 137 -9.81 12.43 -10.92
CA ASP A 137 -9.16 11.34 -10.18
C ASP A 137 -9.27 11.53 -8.65
N ALA A 138 -9.01 12.73 -8.14
CA ALA A 138 -9.15 13.04 -6.72
C ALA A 138 -10.61 12.94 -6.26
N LEU A 139 -11.56 13.42 -7.09
CA LEU A 139 -12.99 13.34 -6.79
C LEU A 139 -13.51 11.90 -6.76
N LEU A 140 -13.10 11.06 -7.70
CA LEU A 140 -13.44 9.64 -7.71
C LEU A 140 -12.87 8.90 -6.50
N SER A 141 -11.59 9.15 -6.16
CA SER A 141 -10.97 8.56 -4.96
C SER A 141 -11.68 8.98 -3.66
N LEU A 142 -12.31 10.14 -3.65
CA LEU A 142 -13.01 10.67 -2.47
C LEU A 142 -14.42 10.13 -2.26
N GLN A 143 -15.11 9.67 -3.32
CA GLN A 143 -16.51 9.20 -3.25
C GLN A 143 -16.84 8.29 -2.05
N PRO A 144 -16.10 7.19 -1.77
CA PRO A 144 -16.44 6.29 -0.66
C PRO A 144 -16.35 6.98 0.71
N TYR A 145 -15.51 8.00 0.85
CA TYR A 145 -15.36 8.75 2.10
C TYR A 145 -16.42 9.84 2.25
N LEU A 146 -16.85 10.46 1.15
CA LEU A 146 -17.93 11.45 1.16
C LEU A 146 -19.26 10.81 1.56
N GLU A 147 -19.55 9.62 1.04
CA GLU A 147 -20.75 8.84 1.43
C GLU A 147 -20.75 8.51 2.93
N SER A 148 -19.58 8.18 3.49
CA SER A 148 -19.44 7.92 4.92
C SER A 148 -19.66 9.18 5.76
N ALA A 149 -19.15 10.33 5.32
CA ALA A 149 -19.27 11.60 6.04
C ALA A 149 -20.71 12.15 6.03
N VAL A 150 -21.44 11.97 4.94
CA VAL A 150 -22.85 12.37 4.82
C VAL A 150 -23.74 11.49 5.73
N ARG A 151 -23.50 10.17 5.78
CA ARG A 151 -24.25 9.25 6.67
C ARG A 151 -24.05 9.51 8.16
N THR A 152 -22.91 10.08 8.55
CA THR A 152 -22.65 10.47 9.95
C THR A 152 -23.34 11.78 10.33
N GLY A 153 -23.63 12.66 9.35
CA GLY A 153 -24.38 13.91 9.58
C GLY A 153 -25.86 13.70 9.88
N ASP A 154 -26.49 12.67 9.29
CA ASP A 154 -27.92 12.38 9.46
C ASP A 154 -28.24 11.51 10.69
N ASN A 155 -27.24 10.85 11.29
CA ASN A 155 -27.42 9.95 12.44
C ASN A 155 -26.96 10.56 13.77
N ALA A 156 -27.12 11.88 13.94
CA ALA A 156 -27.00 12.53 15.24
C ALA A 156 -28.27 12.38 16.11
N GLU A 157 -29.03 11.29 15.94
CA GLU A 157 -29.97 10.81 16.95
C GLU A 157 -29.36 9.62 17.69
N ILE A 158 -29.22 9.84 19.00
CA ILE A 158 -28.68 8.95 20.01
C ILE A 158 -29.24 7.53 19.85
N LEU A 159 -28.39 6.60 19.42
CA LEU A 159 -28.59 5.18 19.70
C LEU A 159 -27.39 4.66 20.47
N ASN A 160 -27.51 4.80 21.79
CA ASN A 160 -26.85 3.93 22.76
C ASN A 160 -27.11 2.48 22.34
N SER A 161 -26.11 1.82 21.77
CA SER A 161 -26.12 0.38 21.60
C SER A 161 -25.37 -0.23 22.79
N ASP A 162 -26.17 -0.78 23.70
CA ASP A 162 -25.78 -1.60 24.85
C ASP A 162 -24.61 -2.53 24.52
N SER A 163 -23.48 -2.33 25.20
CA SER A 163 -22.52 -3.39 25.46
C SER A 163 -22.67 -3.82 26.91
N GLY A 164 -23.05 -5.07 27.09
CA GLY A 164 -23.29 -5.70 28.38
C GLY A 164 -22.09 -5.60 29.31
N ALA A 165 -22.35 -4.97 30.46
CA ALA A 165 -21.98 -5.36 31.82
C ALA A 165 -20.63 -6.05 32.06
N PHE A 166 -19.73 -5.40 32.83
CA PHE A 166 -19.18 -5.96 34.08
C PHE A 166 -18.87 -4.84 35.09
N VAL A 167 -19.74 -4.76 36.11
CA VAL A 167 -19.59 -4.35 37.52
C VAL A 167 -18.37 -3.49 37.95
N ASN A 168 -18.69 -2.26 38.39
CA ASN A 168 -17.88 -1.41 39.27
C ASN A 168 -17.58 -2.09 40.62
N VAL A 169 -16.37 -1.96 41.16
CA VAL A 169 -16.14 -1.45 42.53
C VAL A 169 -14.78 -0.74 42.60
N GLU A 170 -14.82 0.42 43.24
CA GLU A 170 -13.79 1.43 43.55
C GLU A 170 -12.49 0.90 44.19
N LYS A 171 -11.38 1.61 43.96
CA LYS A 171 -10.77 2.60 44.91
C LYS A 171 -9.24 2.65 44.76
N ASN A 172 -8.72 3.87 44.75
CA ASN A 172 -7.30 4.23 44.77
C ASN A 172 -6.50 3.45 45.81
N ASP A 173 -5.30 2.97 45.44
CA ASP A 173 -4.09 3.33 46.17
C ASP A 173 -2.80 2.96 45.43
N ILE A 174 -1.81 3.83 45.64
CA ILE A 174 -0.40 3.73 45.28
C ILE A 174 0.22 2.51 45.97
N LEU A 175 1.07 1.74 45.28
CA LEU A 175 2.38 1.26 45.76
C LEU A 175 3.09 0.37 44.71
N THR A 176 4.34 0.74 44.44
CA THR A 176 5.48 -0.07 43.99
C THR A 176 5.51 -1.48 44.58
N TYR A 177 5.88 -2.51 43.78
CA TYR A 177 6.95 -3.46 44.09
C TYR A 177 7.27 -4.40 42.91
N SER A 178 8.51 -4.88 42.95
CA SER A 178 9.34 -5.54 41.93
C SER A 178 8.91 -6.91 41.40
N ALA A 179 9.45 -7.15 40.20
CA ALA A 179 9.83 -8.38 39.52
C ALA A 179 9.61 -9.73 40.23
N SER A 180 8.98 -10.65 39.50
CA SER A 180 9.18 -12.09 39.63
C SER A 180 9.30 -12.70 38.24
N SER A 181 10.42 -13.38 38.00
CA SER A 181 10.73 -14.10 36.77
C SER A 181 9.92 -15.40 36.68
N SER A 182 9.25 -15.62 35.55
CA SER A 182 8.94 -16.96 35.08
C SER A 182 9.14 -16.99 33.57
N GLY A 183 9.91 -17.98 33.12
CA GLY A 183 10.52 -18.02 31.79
C GLY A 183 9.49 -18.07 30.67
N PHE A 184 9.57 -17.08 29.79
CA PHE A 184 9.05 -17.16 28.43
C PHE A 184 10.21 -17.05 27.45
N VAL A 185 10.28 -18.02 26.54
CA VAL A 185 11.18 -18.05 25.40
C VAL A 185 10.96 -16.78 24.59
N ARG A 186 11.99 -15.93 24.55
CA ARG A 186 12.03 -14.64 23.85
C ARG A 186 11.86 -14.86 22.33
N PRO A 187 10.83 -14.32 21.68
CA PRO A 187 10.85 -14.14 20.23
C PRO A 187 11.85 -13.04 19.87
N LYS A 188 12.60 -13.26 18.78
CA LYS A 188 13.57 -12.32 18.19
C LYS A 188 12.92 -10.97 17.89
N ALA A 189 13.63 -9.91 18.26
CA ALA A 189 13.54 -8.49 17.87
C ALA A 189 12.13 -7.92 17.59
N SER A 190 11.67 -7.08 18.51
CA SER A 190 10.53 -6.18 18.30
C SER A 190 10.79 -5.23 17.13
N ASN A 191 9.80 -5.04 16.24
CA ASN A 191 9.90 -4.17 15.06
C ASN A 191 10.20 -2.68 15.36
N ALA A 192 10.04 -2.26 16.62
CA ALA A 192 10.54 -0.97 17.11
C ALA A 192 12.07 -0.84 16.99
N ASP A 193 12.80 -1.96 16.98
CA ASP A 193 14.25 -2.00 16.81
C ASP A 193 14.68 -1.85 15.34
N ILE A 194 13.80 -2.05 14.35
CA ILE A 194 14.16 -1.94 12.93
C ILE A 194 14.25 -0.47 12.50
N VAL A 195 13.30 0.36 12.93
CA VAL A 195 13.36 1.81 12.69
C VAL A 195 14.47 2.46 13.53
N ALA A 196 14.81 1.88 14.68
CA ALA A 196 15.89 2.35 15.55
C ALA A 196 17.29 1.87 15.10
N SER A 197 17.40 0.73 14.41
CA SER A 197 18.65 0.23 13.84
C SER A 197 18.78 0.74 12.41
N LYS A 198 19.87 1.45 12.10
CA LYS A 198 20.15 1.97 10.74
C LYS A 198 20.49 0.87 9.72
N GLN A 199 19.86 -0.30 9.82
CA GLN A 199 20.15 -1.47 9.02
C GLN A 199 19.31 -1.43 7.74
N LYS A 200 19.96 -1.52 6.57
CA LYS A 200 19.26 -1.61 5.28
C LYS A 200 18.31 -2.82 5.31
N PHE A 201 17.13 -2.68 4.73
CA PHE A 201 16.17 -3.78 4.63
C PHE A 201 15.42 -3.79 3.29
N ILE A 202 14.93 -4.97 2.92
CA ILE A 202 14.06 -5.23 1.77
C ILE A 202 12.64 -5.38 2.31
N LEU A 203 11.70 -4.66 1.69
CA LEU A 203 10.28 -4.87 1.92
C LEU A 203 9.73 -5.83 0.86
N VAL A 204 8.95 -6.82 1.27
CA VAL A 204 8.36 -7.83 0.39
C VAL A 204 6.84 -7.77 0.50
N THR A 205 6.16 -7.81 -0.64
CA THR A 205 4.70 -7.89 -0.72
C THR A 205 4.27 -8.97 -1.69
N HIS A 206 3.21 -9.67 -1.30
CA HIS A 206 2.55 -10.75 -2.03
C HIS A 206 1.09 -10.81 -1.61
N HIS A 207 0.24 -11.45 -2.40
CA HIS A 207 -1.14 -11.73 -2.01
C HIS A 207 -1.55 -13.11 -2.48
N GLU A 208 -2.24 -13.81 -1.59
CA GLU A 208 -2.75 -15.16 -1.80
C GLU A 208 -4.04 -15.38 -1.03
N PHE A 209 -4.96 -16.12 -1.64
CA PHE A 209 -6.15 -16.66 -0.99
C PHE A 209 -5.77 -17.92 -0.19
N ILE A 210 -6.51 -18.14 0.89
CA ILE A 210 -6.33 -19.31 1.78
C ILE A 210 -6.47 -20.63 1.01
N THR A 211 -7.21 -20.64 -0.09
CA THR A 211 -7.45 -21.81 -0.94
C THR A 211 -6.22 -22.22 -1.76
N SER A 212 -5.26 -21.32 -1.99
CA SER A 212 -4.18 -21.51 -2.97
C SER A 212 -2.93 -22.14 -2.36
N VAL A 213 -3.01 -23.44 -2.05
CA VAL A 213 -1.94 -24.21 -1.37
C VAL A 213 -0.60 -24.15 -2.12
N ALA A 214 -0.61 -24.32 -3.44
CA ALA A 214 0.62 -24.32 -4.24
C ALA A 214 1.31 -22.95 -4.24
N LEU A 215 0.51 -21.87 -4.32
CA LEU A 215 1.03 -20.51 -4.30
C LEU A 215 1.70 -20.18 -2.95
N ARG A 216 1.04 -20.56 -1.85
CA ARG A 216 1.57 -20.44 -0.48
C ARG A 216 2.90 -21.15 -0.31
N LYS A 217 3.00 -22.38 -0.82
CA LYS A 217 4.27 -23.15 -0.81
C LYS A 217 5.36 -22.40 -1.57
N ASN A 218 5.08 -21.96 -2.80
CA ASN A 218 6.03 -21.25 -3.65
C ASN A 218 6.50 -19.93 -3.03
N TYR A 219 5.57 -19.16 -2.46
CA TYR A 219 5.88 -17.90 -1.78
C TYR A 219 6.71 -18.11 -0.52
N LYS A 220 6.32 -19.07 0.32
CA LYS A 220 7.11 -19.43 1.51
C LYS A 220 8.52 -19.88 1.15
N TRP A 221 8.66 -20.66 0.07
CA TRP A 221 9.96 -21.09 -0.44
C TRP A 221 10.81 -19.91 -0.94
N PHE A 222 10.21 -18.99 -1.70
CA PHE A 222 10.85 -17.75 -2.13
C PHE A 222 11.33 -16.90 -0.94
N LEU A 223 10.43 -16.62 0.01
CA LEU A 223 10.72 -15.77 1.17
C LEU A 223 11.80 -16.37 2.07
N LYS A 224 11.79 -17.71 2.26
CA LYS A 224 12.84 -18.43 3.00
C LYS A 224 14.22 -18.26 2.35
N ASN A 225 14.30 -18.42 1.02
CA ASN A 225 15.55 -18.22 0.30
C ASN A 225 16.01 -16.76 0.34
N LEU A 226 15.09 -15.81 0.21
CA LEU A 226 15.41 -14.39 0.30
C LEU A 226 15.96 -14.00 1.68
N ARG A 227 15.30 -14.44 2.76
CA ARG A 227 15.76 -14.18 4.14
C ARG A 227 17.13 -14.80 4.40
N LYS A 228 17.36 -16.05 3.98
CA LYS A 228 18.67 -16.72 4.12
C LYS A 228 19.79 -15.94 3.44
N GLN A 229 19.54 -15.39 2.25
CA GLN A 229 20.52 -14.59 1.52
C GLN A 229 20.70 -13.20 2.15
N ALA A 230 19.63 -12.58 2.64
CA ALA A 230 19.70 -11.30 3.34
C ALA A 230 20.54 -11.39 4.62
N GLU A 231 20.37 -12.46 5.41
CA GLU A 231 21.17 -12.74 6.62
C GLU A 231 22.68 -12.82 6.31
N GLN A 232 23.08 -13.37 5.16
CA GLN A 232 24.49 -13.46 4.77
C GLN A 232 25.13 -12.09 4.48
N VAL A 233 24.32 -11.11 4.07
CA VAL A 233 24.78 -9.75 3.71
C VAL A 233 24.45 -8.74 4.83
N ASN A 234 24.05 -9.23 6.01
CA ASN A 234 23.62 -8.40 7.13
C ASN A 234 22.50 -7.40 6.75
N MET A 235 21.58 -7.84 5.89
CA MET A 235 20.39 -7.10 5.47
C MET A 235 19.15 -7.84 5.96
N LEU A 236 18.06 -7.12 6.22
CA LEU A 236 16.81 -7.74 6.66
C LEU A 236 15.83 -7.83 5.50
N ALA A 237 15.02 -8.89 5.45
CA ALA A 237 13.94 -9.04 4.48
C ALA A 237 12.61 -9.21 5.22
N PHE A 238 11.77 -8.18 5.13
CA PHE A 238 10.51 -8.07 5.85
C PHE A 238 9.33 -8.34 4.93
N ASP A 239 8.45 -9.24 5.36
CA ASP A 239 7.14 -9.39 4.75
C ASP A 239 6.15 -8.41 5.38
N ILE A 240 5.28 -7.82 4.58
CA ILE A 240 4.19 -6.98 5.07
C ILE A 240 3.20 -7.78 5.88
N ASP A 241 3.02 -9.06 5.58
CA ASP A 241 2.12 -9.90 6.36
C ASP A 241 2.64 -10.08 7.80
N ASP A 242 3.97 -10.20 7.99
CA ASP A 242 4.57 -10.20 9.34
C ASP A 242 4.32 -8.87 10.08
N TYR A 243 4.33 -7.75 9.35
CA TYR A 243 4.06 -6.42 9.90
C TYR A 243 2.61 -6.28 10.34
N LEU A 244 1.67 -6.82 9.57
CA LEU A 244 0.24 -6.78 9.90
C LEU A 244 -0.11 -7.66 11.10
N GLU A 245 0.57 -8.80 11.27
CA GLU A 245 0.40 -9.66 12.44
C GLU A 245 0.93 -9.01 13.73
N THR A 246 2.01 -8.23 13.63
CA THR A 246 2.73 -7.68 14.80
C THR A 246 2.27 -6.27 15.19
N SER A 247 1.81 -5.47 14.22
CA SER A 247 1.43 -4.07 14.42
C SER A 247 0.07 -3.79 13.80
N CYS A 248 -0.94 -3.59 14.65
CA CYS A 248 -2.29 -3.23 14.22
C CYS A 248 -2.43 -1.81 13.66
N GLN A 249 -1.34 -1.03 13.54
CA GLN A 249 -1.38 0.40 13.23
C GLN A 249 -0.76 0.72 11.86
N PHE A 250 -1.56 1.40 11.04
CA PHE A 250 -1.22 1.83 9.68
C PHE A 250 -0.18 2.97 9.64
N GLU A 251 0.01 3.70 10.75
CA GLU A 251 0.82 4.93 10.84
C GLU A 251 2.32 4.73 10.53
N GLY A 252 2.85 3.51 10.63
CA GLY A 252 4.26 3.23 10.35
C GLY A 252 4.59 2.88 8.90
N LEU A 253 3.59 2.61 8.06
CA LEU A 253 3.81 2.08 6.71
C LEU A 253 4.55 3.06 5.79
N HIS A 254 4.30 4.37 5.95
CA HIS A 254 4.99 5.40 5.17
C HIS A 254 6.48 5.48 5.49
N ALA A 255 6.84 5.43 6.76
CA ALA A 255 8.24 5.40 7.20
C ALA A 255 8.91 4.11 6.71
N LEU A 256 8.25 2.97 6.89
CA LEU A 256 8.72 1.68 6.39
C LEU A 256 8.94 1.69 4.87
N PHE A 257 8.01 2.28 4.12
CA PHE A 257 8.13 2.44 2.67
C PHE A 257 9.29 3.36 2.29
N ALA A 258 9.48 4.48 2.97
CA ALA A 258 10.54 5.44 2.68
C ALA A 258 11.94 4.88 2.99
N ASP A 259 12.07 4.13 4.09
CA ASP A 259 13.36 3.59 4.56
C ASP A 259 13.78 2.30 3.85
N ALA A 260 12.84 1.63 3.15
CA ALA A 260 13.13 0.39 2.44
C ALA A 260 14.15 0.61 1.30
N SER A 261 15.23 -0.18 1.31
CA SER A 261 16.29 -0.11 0.29
C SER A 261 15.82 -0.68 -1.06
N ASN A 262 15.08 -1.78 -1.02
CA ASN A 262 14.42 -2.38 -2.19
C ASN A 262 13.02 -2.85 -1.78
N ILE A 263 12.08 -2.78 -2.73
CA ILE A 263 10.72 -3.28 -2.56
C ILE A 263 10.47 -4.37 -3.59
N VAL A 264 10.24 -5.59 -3.11
CA VAL A 264 9.95 -6.76 -3.93
C VAL A 264 8.44 -6.99 -3.95
N CYS A 265 7.85 -6.99 -5.13
CA CYS A 265 6.45 -7.32 -5.33
C CYS A 265 6.35 -8.63 -6.10
N VAL A 266 5.76 -9.65 -5.48
CA VAL A 266 5.47 -10.93 -6.11
C VAL A 266 4.08 -10.82 -6.76
N PHE A 267 4.04 -10.87 -8.07
CA PHE A 267 2.81 -10.74 -8.85
C PHE A 267 2.23 -12.10 -9.20
N THR A 268 0.92 -12.21 -8.97
CA THR A 268 0.08 -13.38 -9.21
C THR A 268 -1.28 -12.91 -9.72
N ASP A 269 -2.09 -13.81 -10.27
CA ASP A 269 -3.48 -13.50 -10.63
C ASP A 269 -4.27 -13.00 -9.41
N GLU A 270 -4.04 -13.60 -8.26
CA GLU A 270 -4.69 -13.24 -6.99
C GLU A 270 -4.28 -11.84 -6.52
N TYR A 271 -3.02 -11.44 -6.72
CA TYR A 271 -2.58 -10.08 -6.47
C TYR A 271 -3.32 -9.09 -7.37
N MET A 272 -3.52 -9.42 -8.65
CA MET A 272 -4.27 -8.58 -9.59
C MET A 272 -5.75 -8.47 -9.23
N GLU A 273 -6.38 -9.55 -8.78
CA GLU A 273 -7.75 -9.54 -8.28
C GLU A 273 -7.86 -8.68 -7.02
N MET A 274 -6.91 -8.79 -6.10
CA MET A 274 -6.82 -8.00 -4.89
C MET A 274 -6.72 -6.50 -5.20
N LEU A 275 -5.93 -6.09 -6.19
CA LEU A 275 -5.85 -4.68 -6.63
C LEU A 275 -7.18 -4.14 -7.21
N LYS A 276 -8.02 -5.00 -7.78
CA LYS A 276 -9.33 -4.62 -8.33
C LYS A 276 -10.47 -4.72 -7.31
N SER A 277 -10.24 -5.43 -6.21
CA SER A 277 -11.25 -5.66 -5.18
C SER A 277 -11.50 -4.42 -4.32
N ASN A 278 -12.75 -4.20 -3.93
CA ASN A 278 -13.11 -3.22 -2.90
C ASN A 278 -13.17 -3.87 -1.50
N GLY A 279 -12.26 -4.80 -1.22
CA GLY A 279 -12.28 -5.57 0.02
C GLY A 279 -12.05 -4.70 1.25
N ASN A 280 -12.89 -4.87 2.27
CA ASN A 280 -12.77 -4.17 3.56
C ASN A 280 -11.72 -4.81 4.51
N GLU A 281 -10.99 -5.82 4.04
CA GLU A 281 -9.96 -6.47 4.85
C GLU A 281 -8.76 -5.54 5.02
N GLN A 282 -8.28 -5.40 6.26
CA GLN A 282 -7.17 -4.51 6.59
C GLN A 282 -5.89 -4.88 5.83
N ALA A 283 -5.61 -6.18 5.68
CA ALA A 283 -4.44 -6.67 4.96
C ALA A 283 -4.49 -6.30 3.47
N VAL A 284 -5.66 -6.46 2.84
CA VAL A 284 -5.89 -6.05 1.44
C VAL A 284 -5.70 -4.55 1.27
N THR A 285 -6.29 -3.75 2.18
CA THR A 285 -6.17 -2.29 2.13
C THR A 285 -4.72 -1.82 2.22
N VAL A 286 -3.93 -2.43 3.10
CA VAL A 286 -2.50 -2.12 3.29
C VAL A 286 -1.68 -2.44 2.04
N LYS A 287 -1.91 -3.62 1.45
CA LYS A 287 -1.22 -4.04 0.22
C LYS A 287 -1.59 -3.14 -0.97
N GLN A 288 -2.87 -2.80 -1.11
CA GLN A 288 -3.34 -1.83 -2.11
C GLN A 288 -2.69 -0.45 -1.90
N TYR A 289 -2.64 0.02 -0.66
CA TYR A 289 -2.02 1.30 -0.33
C TYR A 289 -0.53 1.31 -0.67
N LEU A 290 0.21 0.26 -0.29
CA LEU A 290 1.62 0.14 -0.68
C LEU A 290 1.78 0.14 -2.21
N HIS A 291 0.90 -0.55 -2.93
CA HIS A 291 0.91 -0.54 -4.39
C HIS A 291 0.69 0.86 -4.97
N LYS A 292 -0.23 1.63 -4.40
CA LYS A 292 -0.44 3.05 -4.74
C LYS A 292 0.81 3.89 -4.46
N LEU A 293 1.49 3.69 -3.33
CA LEU A 293 2.74 4.40 -3.01
C LEU A 293 3.84 4.13 -4.05
N MET A 294 4.00 2.86 -4.45
CA MET A 294 4.97 2.51 -5.50
C MET A 294 4.63 3.18 -6.85
N ASN A 295 3.35 3.23 -7.21
CA ASN A 295 2.92 3.94 -8.43
C ASN A 295 3.15 5.45 -8.33
N GLY A 296 2.85 6.06 -7.18
CA GLY A 296 3.10 7.48 -6.94
C GLY A 296 4.58 7.84 -7.09
N GLU A 297 5.46 7.12 -6.42
CA GLU A 297 6.91 7.35 -6.52
C GLU A 297 7.45 7.13 -7.94
N PHE A 298 6.95 6.11 -8.65
CA PHE A 298 7.34 5.89 -10.05
C PHE A 298 6.92 7.06 -10.95
N ILE A 299 5.72 7.59 -10.76
CA ILE A 299 5.25 8.76 -11.50
C ILE A 299 6.10 9.98 -11.17
N ASP A 300 6.40 10.20 -9.89
CA ASP A 300 7.17 11.36 -9.40
C ASP A 300 8.61 11.34 -9.91
N GLN A 301 9.33 10.24 -9.71
CA GLN A 301 10.75 10.12 -10.08
C GLN A 301 10.96 9.78 -11.56
N GLY A 302 9.94 9.23 -12.24
CA GLY A 302 10.04 8.78 -13.63
C GLY A 302 11.03 7.61 -13.84
N SER A 303 11.51 7.01 -12.76
CA SER A 303 12.47 5.90 -12.79
C SER A 303 12.11 4.86 -11.74
N ASN A 304 12.49 3.61 -11.99
CA ASN A 304 12.26 2.50 -11.08
C ASN A 304 13.60 1.89 -10.65
N GLN A 305 14.23 2.50 -9.65
CA GLN A 305 15.51 2.02 -9.13
C GLN A 305 15.32 0.91 -8.09
N ARG A 306 14.39 1.10 -7.15
CA ARG A 306 14.23 0.22 -5.97
C ARG A 306 13.09 -0.80 -6.04
N PHE A 307 12.20 -0.76 -7.05
CA PHE A 307 11.13 -1.76 -7.17
C PHE A 307 11.58 -2.96 -8.00
N CYS A 308 11.21 -4.15 -7.53
CA CYS A 308 11.55 -5.42 -8.14
C CYS A 308 10.28 -6.24 -8.35
N ALA A 309 9.90 -6.45 -9.61
CA ALA A 309 8.79 -7.31 -9.98
C ALA A 309 9.27 -8.77 -10.04
N VAL A 310 8.60 -9.66 -9.30
CA VAL A 310 8.85 -11.10 -9.31
C VAL A 310 7.59 -11.82 -9.73
N VAL A 311 7.73 -12.85 -10.57
CA VAL A 311 6.64 -13.79 -10.93
C VAL A 311 7.15 -15.21 -10.71
N PHE A 312 6.26 -16.15 -10.40
CA PHE A 312 6.64 -17.55 -10.33
C PHE A 312 6.77 -18.16 -11.73
N GLN A 313 7.63 -19.18 -11.84
CA GLN A 313 7.82 -19.89 -13.09
C GLN A 313 6.50 -20.51 -13.56
N GLY A 314 6.19 -20.30 -14.84
CA GLY A 314 4.92 -20.71 -15.43
C GLY A 314 3.77 -19.71 -15.29
N THR A 315 3.97 -18.62 -14.54
CA THR A 315 3.03 -17.49 -14.50
C THR A 315 3.30 -16.55 -15.69
N GLY A 316 2.26 -16.23 -16.45
CA GLY A 316 2.38 -15.32 -17.59
C GLY A 316 2.66 -13.86 -17.16
N ARG A 317 3.03 -13.01 -18.13
CA ARG A 317 3.27 -11.57 -17.86
C ARG A 317 1.99 -10.73 -17.81
N ASP A 318 0.86 -11.34 -18.12
CA ASP A 318 -0.47 -10.78 -18.03
C ASP A 318 -0.90 -10.46 -16.58
N VAL A 319 -0.27 -11.12 -15.60
CA VAL A 319 -0.47 -10.87 -14.16
C VAL A 319 0.14 -9.56 -13.64
N LEU A 320 0.80 -8.79 -14.52
CA LEU A 320 1.44 -7.53 -14.13
C LEU A 320 0.45 -6.36 -14.25
N PRO A 321 0.27 -5.54 -13.20
CA PRO A 321 -0.56 -4.35 -13.28
C PRO A 321 0.05 -3.30 -14.22
N LEU A 322 -0.79 -2.40 -14.71
CA LEU A 322 -0.32 -1.23 -15.46
C LEU A 322 0.55 -0.34 -14.55
N GLY A 323 1.53 0.36 -15.13
CA GLY A 323 2.47 1.21 -14.40
C GLY A 323 3.87 0.61 -14.34
N TRP A 324 4.57 0.83 -13.22
CA TRP A 324 5.99 0.49 -13.06
C TRP A 324 6.28 -1.00 -13.27
N ALA A 325 5.32 -1.88 -12.95
CA ALA A 325 5.47 -3.33 -13.02
C ALA A 325 5.65 -3.83 -14.46
N LYS A 326 5.01 -3.17 -15.45
CA LYS A 326 5.19 -3.48 -16.87
C LYS A 326 6.40 -2.80 -17.50
N SER A 327 6.90 -1.71 -16.92
CA SER A 327 8.03 -0.94 -17.44
C SER A 327 9.36 -1.29 -16.77
N THR A 328 9.41 -2.38 -15.99
CA THR A 328 10.62 -2.82 -15.27
C THR A 328 11.04 -4.24 -15.65
N LEU A 329 12.24 -4.63 -15.25
CA LEU A 329 12.71 -6.00 -15.37
C LEU A 329 11.93 -6.89 -14.40
N VAL A 330 11.30 -7.92 -14.96
CA VAL A 330 10.54 -8.93 -14.23
C VAL A 330 11.41 -10.17 -14.04
N TYR A 331 11.54 -10.61 -12.80
CA TYR A 331 12.33 -11.78 -12.42
C TYR A 331 11.43 -12.98 -12.22
N GLU A 332 11.62 -13.99 -13.05
CA GLU A 332 10.93 -15.27 -12.89
C GLU A 332 11.67 -16.11 -11.84
N PHE A 333 11.00 -16.47 -10.75
CA PHE A 333 11.58 -17.32 -9.71
C PHE A 333 11.11 -18.77 -9.89
N PRO A 334 12.02 -19.77 -9.84
CA PRO A 334 13.44 -19.71 -9.47
C PRO A 334 14.43 -19.43 -10.62
N ALA A 335 13.98 -19.40 -11.89
CA ALA A 335 14.84 -19.32 -13.07
C ALA A 335 15.87 -18.16 -13.04
N ASN A 336 15.45 -16.99 -12.57
CA ASN A 336 16.23 -15.75 -12.55
C ASN A 336 16.75 -15.39 -11.15
N HIS A 337 16.76 -16.31 -10.19
CA HIS A 337 17.13 -16.02 -8.80
C HIS A 337 18.52 -15.37 -8.66
N LEU A 338 19.52 -15.80 -9.44
CA LEU A 338 20.86 -15.21 -9.43
C LEU A 338 20.85 -13.73 -9.83
N ARG A 339 20.06 -13.37 -10.85
CA ARG A 339 19.95 -11.97 -11.30
C ARG A 339 19.17 -11.13 -10.28
N LEU A 340 18.10 -11.70 -9.72
CA LEU A 340 17.30 -11.05 -8.69
C LEU A 340 18.13 -10.75 -7.44
N PHE A 341 18.83 -11.75 -6.90
CA PHE A 341 19.64 -11.58 -5.69
C PHE A 341 20.84 -10.66 -5.93
N ARG A 342 21.48 -10.71 -7.10
CA ARG A 342 22.50 -9.72 -7.45
C ARG A 342 21.95 -8.30 -7.47
N LYS A 343 20.73 -8.06 -7.96
CA LYS A 343 20.11 -6.72 -7.91
C LYS A 343 19.81 -6.30 -6.47
N LEU A 344 19.20 -7.19 -5.68
CA LEU A 344 18.74 -6.87 -4.33
C LEU A 344 19.87 -6.68 -3.32
N PHE A 345 20.96 -7.43 -3.48
CA PHE A 345 22.12 -7.43 -2.59
C PHE A 345 23.36 -6.82 -3.24
N ALA A 346 23.21 -6.11 -4.36
CA ALA A 346 24.29 -5.30 -4.90
C ALA A 346 24.70 -4.32 -3.81
N THR A 347 25.92 -4.49 -3.31
CA THR A 347 26.58 -3.43 -2.55
C THR A 347 26.78 -2.30 -3.54
N ASP A 348 26.24 -1.11 -3.22
CA ASP A 348 26.63 0.12 -3.91
C ASP A 348 28.15 0.11 -3.99
N GLY A 349 28.68 -0.10 -5.20
CA GLY A 349 30.10 -0.15 -5.43
C GLY A 349 30.72 1.15 -4.94
N MET A 350 31.86 1.00 -4.26
CA MET A 350 32.83 2.06 -4.01
C MET A 350 32.98 3.02 -5.19
#